data_AF-W2UHH7-F1
#
_entry.id   AF-W2UHH7-F1
#
_cell.length_a   1.000
_cell.length_b   1.000
_cell.length_c   1.000
_cell.angle_alpha   90.00
_cell.angle_beta   90.00
_cell.angle_gamma   90.00
#
_symmetry.space_group_name_H-M   'P 1'
#
loop_
_entity.id
_entity.type
_entity.pdbx_description
1 polymer ?
#
loop_
_entity_poly.entity_id
_entity_poly.type
_entity_poly.pdbx_seq_one_letter_code
_entity_poly.pdbx_strand_id
1 'polypeptide(L)'
;MKDNAKAFAIRHLSLAAMLIMSSILAGLASAQSNIPSFKQSDPVSDYLDAIDIAEAELSAYSLELSDLYLGLGKSHLSNQEYDRARRAFQRGMQIERVNFGLNSLTQTPYLMSIADTESFLGNWDESQKALENLYLINSEAYGAQDIRMLPILEELLDWYLGTYSDRSTNGGYQNLVISEKLGVRMQSILNQTDNRSNSEAPRMYRKLSHLHYSIASHIKKYGEPSETGFTFNAASTTKAANSTSHMHYRRGKLALQKVVEVLELQEDTPVRDQANAIAELGDWYLVFGQRSSANQSYKLAYDFLGQSEQPEQLQGALFGQARLIEFTDISNTARQEKLADRALEISMTITTNGTPRNIEIINPPEDLDKNVRRTIFKDIRAQRYRPKLVEGEPIGTTIQFPYEISRTVETRD
;
A
#
# COMPACT_ATOMS: atom_id res chain seq x y z
N MET A 1 24.90 73.96 11.66
CA MET A 1 24.90 75.40 11.97
C MET A 1 23.56 75.75 12.59
N LYS A 2 23.60 76.21 13.85
CA LYS A 2 22.58 76.94 14.64
C LYS A 2 21.24 76.19 14.86
N ASP A 3 20.98 75.60 16.03
CA ASP A 3 20.73 76.18 17.37
C ASP A 3 19.71 77.32 17.42
N ASN A 4 18.60 77.03 18.11
CA ASN A 4 17.96 77.78 19.21
C ASN A 4 16.42 77.78 19.08
N ALA A 5 15.59 77.78 20.11
CA ALA A 5 15.63 77.43 21.53
C ALA A 5 14.32 77.99 22.13
N LYS A 6 13.62 77.17 22.95
CA LYS A 6 12.88 77.56 24.17
C LYS A 6 11.70 78.56 24.10
N ALA A 7 10.55 78.10 24.59
CA ALA A 7 9.94 78.53 25.88
C ALA A 7 8.67 77.68 26.14
N PHE A 8 8.54 76.91 27.24
CA PHE A 8 8.07 77.30 28.59
C PHE A 8 6.59 77.78 28.55
N ALA A 9 5.61 77.33 29.33
CA ALA A 9 5.44 76.38 30.42
C ALA A 9 3.91 76.08 30.52
N ILE A 10 3.50 74.83 30.76
CA ILE A 10 3.01 74.26 32.04
C ILE A 10 1.88 75.05 32.73
N ARG A 11 0.79 74.30 33.01
CA ARG A 11 -0.19 74.36 34.12
C ARG A 11 -1.63 74.55 33.63
N HIS A 12 -2.64 73.76 33.99
CA HIS A 12 -2.77 72.74 35.03
C HIS A 12 -3.89 71.74 34.68
N LEU A 13 -3.69 70.50 35.13
CA LEU A 13 -4.63 69.39 35.20
C LEU A 13 -5.96 69.77 35.89
N SER A 14 -7.06 69.20 35.39
CA SER A 14 -8.21 68.84 36.21
C SER A 14 -8.30 67.32 36.31
N LEU A 15 -7.74 66.81 37.42
CA LEU A 15 -8.13 65.71 38.32
C LEU A 15 -9.26 64.70 37.98
N ALA A 16 -9.65 64.47 36.73
CA ALA A 16 -10.75 63.56 36.36
C ALA A 16 -10.30 62.25 35.69
N ALA A 17 -9.02 62.13 35.32
CA ALA A 17 -8.51 60.97 34.55
C ALA A 17 -7.76 59.92 35.38
N MET A 18 -7.71 60.06 36.71
CA MET A 18 -6.91 59.18 37.60
C MET A 18 -7.74 58.43 38.66
N LEU A 19 -9.02 58.17 38.37
CA LEU A 19 -9.90 57.33 39.20
C LEU A 19 -10.70 56.27 38.42
N ILE A 20 -10.39 56.05 37.14
CA ILE A 20 -11.05 55.00 36.31
C ILE A 20 -10.12 53.78 36.08
N MET A 21 -8.90 53.80 36.62
CA MET A 21 -7.93 52.70 36.46
C MET A 21 -7.73 51.86 37.75
N SER A 22 -8.77 51.71 38.56
CA SER A 22 -8.77 50.82 39.73
C SER A 22 -10.11 50.11 40.00
N SER A 23 -11.08 50.20 39.09
CA SER A 23 -12.40 49.55 39.21
C SER A 23 -12.69 48.54 38.08
N ILE A 24 -11.70 48.16 37.27
CA ILE A 24 -11.85 47.08 36.27
C ILE A 24 -11.40 45.71 36.81
N LEU A 25 -10.78 45.65 38.01
CA LEU A 25 -10.30 44.38 38.60
C LEU A 25 -11.27 43.69 39.56
N ALA A 26 -12.52 44.14 39.69
CA ALA A 26 -13.53 43.52 40.55
C ALA A 26 -14.83 43.12 39.82
N GLY A 27 -14.80 43.02 38.49
CA GLY A 27 -15.94 42.58 37.66
C GLY A 27 -15.78 41.25 36.94
N LEU A 28 -14.64 40.57 37.08
CA LEU A 28 -14.30 39.33 36.35
C LEU A 28 -14.42 38.05 37.20
N ALA A 29 -14.99 38.11 38.40
CA ALA A 29 -15.13 36.95 39.29
C ALA A 29 -16.51 36.25 39.23
N SER A 30 -17.42 36.67 38.35
CA SER A 30 -18.75 36.03 38.24
C SER A 30 -19.28 35.92 36.81
N ALA A 31 -18.39 35.71 35.84
CA ALA A 31 -18.79 35.11 34.56
C ALA A 31 -18.41 33.63 34.64
N GLN A 32 -19.37 32.79 35.03
CA GLN A 32 -19.29 31.36 34.72
C GLN A 32 -18.97 31.24 33.24
N SER A 33 -17.79 30.71 32.95
CA SER A 33 -17.36 30.33 31.62
C SER A 33 -18.26 29.19 31.14
N ASN A 34 -19.46 29.51 30.67
CA ASN A 34 -20.18 28.67 29.72
C ASN A 34 -19.47 28.82 28.37
N ILE A 35 -18.25 28.29 28.29
CA ILE A 35 -17.68 27.86 27.03
C ILE A 35 -18.68 26.80 26.53
N PRO A 36 -19.30 26.96 25.35
CA PRO A 36 -20.07 25.87 24.77
C PRO A 36 -19.13 24.67 24.72
N SER A 37 -19.44 23.63 25.49
CA SER A 37 -18.90 22.31 25.22
C SER A 37 -19.36 21.99 23.82
N PHE A 38 -18.50 22.21 22.83
CA PHE A 38 -18.62 21.49 21.58
C PHE A 38 -18.47 20.03 21.98
N LYS A 39 -19.60 19.34 22.14
CA LYS A 39 -19.62 17.89 22.30
C LYS A 39 -18.86 17.38 21.09
N GLN A 40 -17.67 16.84 21.32
CA GLN A 40 -16.90 16.21 20.25
C GLN A 40 -17.84 15.14 19.67
N SER A 41 -18.24 15.33 18.40
CA SER A 41 -19.26 14.48 17.82
C SER A 41 -18.67 13.08 17.67
N ASP A 42 -19.39 12.09 18.15
CA ASP A 42 -19.03 10.69 17.97
C ASP A 42 -19.70 10.25 16.66
N PRO A 43 -18.92 9.94 15.61
CA PRO A 43 -19.48 9.58 14.31
C PRO A 43 -20.52 8.47 14.40
N VAL A 44 -20.34 7.51 15.31
CA VAL A 44 -21.33 6.44 15.54
C VAL A 44 -22.66 7.01 16.03
N SER A 45 -22.65 7.88 17.04
CA SER A 45 -23.85 8.56 17.53
C SER A 45 -24.50 9.41 16.44
N ASP A 46 -23.71 10.15 15.67
CA ASP A 46 -24.22 11.03 14.62
C ASP A 46 -24.96 10.24 13.52
N TYR A 47 -24.43 9.10 13.11
CA TYR A 47 -25.10 8.22 12.14
C TYR A 47 -26.35 7.54 12.72
N LEU A 48 -26.33 7.13 13.99
CA LEU A 48 -27.52 6.54 14.64
C LEU A 48 -28.65 7.56 14.72
N ASP A 49 -28.37 8.79 15.13
CA ASP A 49 -29.37 9.87 15.20
C ASP A 49 -29.95 10.17 13.80
N ALA A 50 -29.10 10.19 12.76
CA ALA A 50 -29.54 10.40 11.38
C ALA A 50 -30.41 9.24 10.84
N ILE A 51 -30.07 8.00 11.19
CA ILE A 51 -30.87 6.81 10.84
C ILE A 51 -32.23 6.87 11.54
N ASP A 52 -32.27 7.19 12.82
CA ASP A 52 -33.53 7.29 13.58
C ASP A 52 -34.48 8.33 12.97
N ILE A 53 -33.95 9.48 12.54
CA ILE A 53 -34.72 10.52 11.82
C ILE A 53 -35.22 9.98 10.47
N ALA A 54 -34.33 9.38 9.68
CA ALA A 54 -34.67 8.86 8.37
C ALA A 54 -35.69 7.71 8.45
N GLU A 55 -35.59 6.80 9.43
CA GLU A 55 -36.55 5.70 9.64
C GLU A 55 -37.92 6.21 10.13
N ALA A 56 -37.97 7.35 10.81
CA ALA A 56 -39.23 7.98 11.25
C ALA A 56 -39.96 8.69 10.10
N GLU A 57 -39.22 9.25 9.14
CA GLU A 57 -39.78 10.09 8.06
C GLU A 57 -39.95 9.33 6.73
N LEU A 58 -39.21 8.25 6.51
CA LEU A 58 -39.11 7.55 5.24
C LEU A 58 -39.57 6.08 5.33
N SER A 59 -39.67 5.43 4.16
CA SER A 59 -39.90 3.98 4.08
C SER A 59 -38.71 3.20 4.66
N ALA A 60 -38.95 2.02 5.24
CA ALA A 60 -37.93 1.12 5.79
C ALA A 60 -36.84 0.66 4.79
N TYR A 61 -37.01 1.00 3.50
CA TYR A 61 -36.06 0.74 2.42
C TYR A 61 -35.76 2.01 1.60
N SER A 62 -35.85 3.20 2.20
CA SER A 62 -35.40 4.43 1.53
C SER A 62 -33.91 4.32 1.18
N LEU A 63 -33.51 4.91 0.04
CA LEU A 63 -32.13 4.87 -0.43
C LEU A 63 -31.19 5.66 0.48
N GLU A 64 -31.67 6.73 1.10
CA GLU A 64 -30.91 7.53 2.06
C GLU A 64 -30.42 6.69 3.24
N LEU A 65 -31.20 5.67 3.65
CA LEU A 65 -30.80 4.76 4.72
C LEU A 65 -29.60 3.89 4.34
N SER A 66 -29.43 3.51 3.07
CA SER A 66 -28.31 2.64 2.69
C SER A 66 -26.97 3.33 2.95
N ASP A 67 -26.80 4.56 2.45
CA ASP A 67 -25.61 5.37 2.65
C ASP A 67 -25.33 5.67 4.14
N LEU A 68 -26.37 5.92 4.93
CA LEU A 68 -26.24 6.09 6.38
C LEU A 68 -25.73 4.82 7.06
N TYR A 69 -26.27 3.66 6.70
CA TYR A 69 -25.80 2.37 7.22
C TYR A 69 -24.36 2.04 6.76
N LEU A 70 -23.96 2.45 5.55
CA LEU A 70 -22.56 2.32 5.09
C LEU A 70 -21.62 3.18 5.94
N GLY A 71 -21.99 4.44 6.21
CA GLY A 71 -21.24 5.35 7.07
C GLY A 71 -21.14 4.87 8.52
N LEU A 72 -22.25 4.39 9.08
CA LEU A 72 -22.30 3.77 10.40
C LEU A 72 -21.37 2.55 10.49
N GLY A 73 -21.42 1.67 9.49
CA GLY A 73 -20.57 0.49 9.42
C GLY A 73 -19.08 0.85 9.40
N LYS A 74 -18.69 1.85 8.61
CA LYS A 74 -17.30 2.35 8.57
C LYS A 74 -16.86 2.94 9.91
N SER A 75 -17.75 3.65 10.60
CA SER A 75 -17.48 4.23 11.93
C SER A 75 -17.29 3.16 13.01
N HIS A 76 -18.14 2.12 12.99
CA HIS A 76 -17.93 0.95 13.85
C HIS A 76 -16.63 0.21 13.52
N LEU A 77 -16.29 0.06 12.23
CA LEU A 77 -15.06 -0.59 11.79
C LEU A 77 -13.82 0.15 12.29
N SER A 78 -13.77 1.48 12.19
CA SER A 78 -12.66 2.29 12.73
C SER A 78 -12.54 2.19 14.25
N ASN A 79 -13.66 1.98 14.95
CA ASN A 79 -13.70 1.75 16.39
C ASN A 79 -13.44 0.28 16.77
N GLN A 80 -13.10 -0.59 15.81
CA GLN A 80 -12.88 -2.03 15.99
C GLN A 80 -14.12 -2.79 16.51
N GLU A 81 -15.31 -2.21 16.33
CA GLU A 81 -16.60 -2.81 16.70
C GLU A 81 -17.12 -3.70 15.55
N TYR A 82 -16.34 -4.72 15.20
CA TYR A 82 -16.54 -5.52 13.97
C TYR A 82 -17.94 -6.14 13.83
N ASP A 83 -18.52 -6.68 14.91
CA ASP A 83 -19.87 -7.24 14.89
C ASP A 83 -20.97 -6.20 14.61
N ARG A 84 -20.77 -4.96 15.06
CA ARG A 84 -21.70 -3.85 14.77
C ARG A 84 -21.50 -3.34 13.35
N ALA A 85 -20.25 -3.19 12.92
CA ALA A 85 -19.89 -2.82 11.56
C ALA A 85 -20.53 -3.77 10.54
N ARG A 86 -20.35 -5.08 10.74
CA ARG A 86 -20.95 -6.12 9.90
C ARG A 86 -22.46 -5.99 9.78
N ARG A 87 -23.16 -5.81 10.90
CA ARG A 87 -24.64 -5.67 10.90
C ARG A 87 -25.09 -4.43 10.15
N ALA A 88 -24.40 -3.29 10.34
CA ALA A 88 -24.71 -2.07 9.61
C ALA A 88 -24.50 -2.26 8.09
N PHE A 89 -23.37 -2.85 7.67
CA PHE A 89 -23.13 -3.14 6.25
C PHE A 89 -24.17 -4.10 5.66
N GLN A 90 -24.55 -5.15 6.38
CA GLN A 90 -25.61 -6.07 5.93
C GLN A 90 -26.97 -5.37 5.79
N ARG A 91 -27.30 -4.44 6.70
CA ARG A 91 -28.55 -3.68 6.66
C ARG A 91 -28.60 -2.74 5.46
N GLY A 92 -27.54 -1.96 5.23
CA GLY A 92 -27.41 -1.10 4.05
C GLY A 92 -27.47 -1.89 2.75
N MET A 93 -26.73 -3.00 2.65
CA MET A 93 -26.76 -3.89 1.48
C MET A 93 -28.15 -4.49 1.23
N GLN A 94 -28.92 -4.81 2.27
CA GLN A 94 -30.28 -5.31 2.11
C GLN A 94 -31.21 -4.26 1.51
N ILE A 95 -31.04 -2.98 1.86
CA ILE A 95 -31.78 -1.87 1.26
C ILE A 95 -31.46 -1.77 -0.23
N GLU A 96 -30.18 -1.85 -0.60
CA GLU A 96 -29.74 -1.87 -2.00
C GLU A 96 -30.37 -3.03 -2.78
N ARG A 97 -30.39 -4.24 -2.19
CA ARG A 97 -31.01 -5.43 -2.81
C ARG A 97 -32.49 -5.27 -3.05
N VAL A 98 -33.21 -4.63 -2.13
CA VAL A 98 -34.66 -4.40 -2.27
C VAL A 98 -34.94 -3.39 -3.37
N ASN A 99 -34.12 -2.35 -3.51
CA ASN A 99 -34.34 -1.29 -4.48
C ASN A 99 -33.84 -1.63 -5.89
N PHE A 100 -32.71 -2.31 -6.00
CA PHE A 100 -32.01 -2.53 -7.28
C PHE A 100 -31.84 -4.00 -7.67
N GLY A 101 -32.24 -4.93 -6.79
CA GLY A 101 -32.16 -6.37 -7.02
C GLY A 101 -30.90 -7.04 -6.47
N LEU A 102 -30.93 -8.37 -6.42
CA LEU A 102 -29.89 -9.21 -5.78
C LEU A 102 -28.53 -9.17 -6.48
N ASN A 103 -28.48 -8.77 -7.76
CA ASN A 103 -27.25 -8.70 -8.56
C ASN A 103 -26.89 -7.25 -8.93
N SER A 104 -27.34 -6.27 -8.14
CA SER A 104 -26.99 -4.86 -8.35
C SER A 104 -25.53 -4.56 -7.98
N LEU A 105 -24.88 -3.76 -8.83
CA LEU A 105 -23.54 -3.18 -8.57
C LEU A 105 -23.50 -2.31 -7.31
N THR A 106 -24.63 -1.76 -6.86
CA THR A 106 -24.70 -0.92 -5.65
C THR A 106 -24.33 -1.67 -4.37
N GLN A 107 -24.28 -3.01 -4.42
CA GLN A 107 -23.82 -3.85 -3.32
C GLN A 107 -22.28 -3.87 -3.16
N THR A 108 -21.52 -3.46 -4.17
CA THR A 108 -20.05 -3.61 -4.19
C THR A 108 -19.35 -2.99 -2.98
N PRO A 109 -19.64 -1.73 -2.57
CA PRO A 109 -19.01 -1.14 -1.38
C PRO A 109 -19.30 -1.90 -0.08
N TYR A 110 -20.50 -2.49 0.04
CA TYR A 110 -20.88 -3.28 1.22
C TYR A 110 -20.19 -4.64 1.23
N LEU A 111 -20.11 -5.32 0.09
CA LEU A 111 -19.42 -6.62 -0.02
C LEU A 111 -17.93 -6.48 0.30
N MET A 112 -17.27 -5.43 -0.18
CA MET A 112 -15.89 -5.12 0.17
C MET A 112 -15.74 -4.87 1.68
N SER A 113 -16.59 -4.01 2.25
CA SER A 113 -16.55 -3.68 3.68
C SER A 113 -16.86 -4.89 4.59
N ILE A 114 -17.75 -5.79 4.15
CA ILE A 114 -18.03 -7.06 4.82
C ILE A 114 -16.81 -7.97 4.75
N ALA A 115 -16.13 -8.07 3.61
CA ALA A 115 -14.93 -8.87 3.47
C ALA A 115 -13.81 -8.41 4.42
N ASP A 116 -13.58 -7.09 4.50
CA ASP A 116 -12.64 -6.51 5.45
C ASP A 116 -13.03 -6.82 6.90
N THR A 117 -14.30 -6.57 7.25
CA THR A 117 -14.80 -6.81 8.61
C THR A 117 -14.69 -8.27 9.03
N GLU A 118 -15.05 -9.20 8.15
CA GLU A 118 -14.93 -10.63 8.40
C GLU A 118 -13.47 -11.08 8.51
N SER A 119 -12.55 -10.44 7.79
CA SER A 119 -11.11 -10.71 7.91
C SER A 119 -10.56 -10.36 9.29
N PHE A 120 -10.99 -9.22 9.87
CA PHE A 120 -10.62 -8.84 11.24
C PHE A 120 -11.22 -9.75 12.30
N LEU A 121 -12.37 -10.37 12.01
CA LEU A 121 -12.97 -11.42 12.84
C LEU A 121 -12.32 -12.79 12.65
N GLY A 122 -11.40 -12.95 11.69
CA GLY A 122 -10.78 -14.23 11.33
C GLY A 122 -11.69 -15.16 10.51
N ASN A 123 -12.85 -14.68 10.07
CA ASN A 123 -13.84 -15.39 9.27
C ASN A 123 -13.46 -15.34 7.79
N TRP A 124 -12.33 -15.93 7.46
CA TRP A 124 -11.74 -15.89 6.13
C TRP A 124 -12.62 -16.47 5.02
N ASP A 125 -13.41 -17.50 5.33
CA ASP A 125 -14.35 -18.11 4.37
C ASP A 125 -15.49 -17.15 4.01
N GLU A 126 -16.02 -16.40 4.99
CA GLU A 126 -17.05 -15.39 4.74
C GLU A 126 -16.50 -14.19 3.98
N SER A 127 -15.25 -13.81 4.26
CA SER A 127 -14.55 -12.79 3.49
C SER A 127 -14.45 -13.18 2.01
N GLN A 128 -14.00 -14.41 1.75
CA GLN A 128 -13.91 -14.94 0.39
C GLN A 128 -15.28 -14.98 -0.30
N LYS A 129 -16.33 -15.45 0.37
CA LYS A 129 -17.70 -15.47 -0.20
C LYS A 129 -18.18 -14.07 -0.60
N ALA A 130 -17.92 -13.06 0.22
CA ALA A 130 -18.29 -11.67 -0.10
C ALA A 130 -17.56 -11.17 -1.36
N LEU A 131 -16.26 -11.45 -1.48
CA LEU A 131 -15.44 -11.06 -2.63
C LEU A 131 -15.76 -11.85 -3.91
N GLU A 132 -16.10 -13.14 -3.78
CA GLU A 132 -16.58 -13.96 -4.90
C GLU A 132 -17.92 -13.42 -5.43
N ASN A 133 -18.83 -13.01 -4.53
CA ASN A 133 -20.07 -12.36 -4.92
C ASN A 133 -19.82 -10.99 -5.57
N LEU A 134 -18.88 -10.20 -5.04
CA LEU A 134 -18.45 -8.94 -5.64
C LEU A 134 -17.97 -9.15 -7.08
N TYR A 135 -17.10 -10.14 -7.30
CA TYR A 135 -16.64 -10.52 -8.64
C TYR A 135 -17.82 -10.92 -9.54
N LEU A 136 -18.71 -11.80 -9.05
CA LEU A 136 -19.82 -12.33 -9.82
C LEU A 136 -20.73 -11.21 -10.33
N ILE A 137 -21.21 -10.34 -9.42
CA ILE A 137 -22.09 -9.22 -9.73
C ILE A 137 -21.46 -8.29 -10.79
N ASN A 138 -20.19 -7.95 -10.63
CA ASN A 138 -19.49 -7.10 -11.62
C ASN A 138 -19.32 -7.82 -12.97
N SER A 139 -19.01 -9.11 -12.94
CA SER A 139 -18.84 -9.91 -14.17
C SER A 139 -20.14 -10.12 -14.94
N GLU A 140 -21.27 -10.22 -14.24
CA GLU A 140 -22.61 -10.30 -14.86
C GLU A 140 -23.04 -8.95 -15.43
N ALA A 141 -22.73 -7.84 -14.73
CA ALA A 141 -23.10 -6.50 -15.16
C ALA A 141 -22.29 -6.01 -16.39
N TYR A 142 -20.99 -6.27 -16.42
CA TYR A 142 -20.11 -5.78 -17.49
C TYR A 142 -19.77 -6.83 -18.54
N GLY A 143 -19.72 -8.10 -18.15
CA GLY A 143 -19.11 -9.19 -18.92
C GLY A 143 -17.67 -9.47 -18.44
N ALA A 144 -17.33 -10.75 -18.27
CA ALA A 144 -16.06 -11.17 -17.65
C ALA A 144 -14.78 -10.77 -18.42
N GLN A 145 -14.88 -10.37 -19.70
CA GLN A 145 -13.76 -9.92 -20.54
C GLN A 145 -13.80 -8.41 -20.83
N ASP A 146 -14.74 -7.67 -20.24
CA ASP A 146 -14.85 -6.23 -20.46
C ASP A 146 -13.74 -5.48 -19.73
N ILE A 147 -13.21 -4.41 -20.34
CA ILE A 147 -12.15 -3.58 -19.76
C ILE A 147 -12.54 -2.98 -18.40
N ARG A 148 -13.84 -2.75 -18.16
CA ARG A 148 -14.39 -2.27 -16.88
C ARG A 148 -14.19 -3.25 -15.73
N MET A 149 -13.87 -4.52 -16.02
CA MET A 149 -13.49 -5.49 -14.99
C MET A 149 -12.06 -5.30 -14.47
N LEU A 150 -11.18 -4.58 -15.17
CA LEU A 150 -9.80 -4.37 -14.72
C LEU A 150 -9.69 -3.71 -13.33
N PRO A 151 -10.36 -2.58 -13.02
CA PRO A 151 -10.30 -2.00 -11.68
C PRO A 151 -10.87 -2.92 -10.60
N ILE A 152 -11.90 -3.71 -10.92
CA ILE A 152 -12.51 -4.66 -9.97
C ILE A 152 -11.54 -5.82 -9.67
N LEU A 153 -10.92 -6.39 -10.70
CA LEU A 153 -9.92 -7.42 -10.54
C LEU A 153 -8.69 -6.91 -9.78
N GLU A 154 -8.32 -5.66 -10.00
CA GLU A 154 -7.24 -4.99 -9.28
C GLU A 154 -7.55 -4.84 -7.78
N GLU A 155 -8.75 -4.35 -7.42
CA GLU A 155 -9.19 -4.23 -6.03
C GLU A 155 -9.21 -5.58 -5.30
N LEU A 156 -9.75 -6.62 -5.96
CA LEU A 156 -9.75 -7.97 -5.43
C LEU A 156 -8.32 -8.52 -5.25
N LEU A 157 -7.44 -8.30 -6.24
CA LEU A 157 -6.06 -8.73 -6.18
C LEU A 157 -5.31 -8.05 -5.03
N ASP A 158 -5.53 -6.75 -4.84
CA ASP A 158 -4.95 -5.98 -3.75
C ASP A 158 -5.41 -6.49 -2.38
N TRP A 159 -6.69 -6.83 -2.25
CA TRP A 159 -7.21 -7.42 -1.01
C TRP A 159 -6.54 -8.75 -0.67
N TYR A 160 -6.45 -9.68 -1.63
CA TYR A 160 -5.85 -11.00 -1.38
C TYR A 160 -4.34 -10.92 -1.11
N LEU A 161 -3.63 -10.02 -1.80
CA LEU A 161 -2.21 -9.78 -1.57
C LEU A 161 -1.95 -9.04 -0.25
N GLY A 162 -2.80 -8.07 0.11
CA GLY A 162 -2.69 -7.31 1.35
C GLY A 162 -2.94 -8.14 2.59
N THR A 163 -3.90 -9.07 2.54
CA THR A 163 -4.23 -9.96 3.67
C THR A 163 -3.38 -11.24 3.72
N TYR A 164 -2.42 -11.41 2.79
CA TYR A 164 -1.58 -12.60 2.69
C TYR A 164 -0.77 -12.87 3.97
N SER A 165 -0.18 -11.83 4.56
CA SER A 165 0.67 -11.97 5.76
C SER A 165 -0.13 -12.20 7.05
N ASP A 166 -1.42 -11.87 7.04
CA ASP A 166 -2.30 -11.96 8.21
C ASP A 166 -2.85 -13.38 8.39
N ARG A 167 -2.67 -14.24 7.39
CA ARG A 167 -3.13 -15.62 7.36
C ARG A 167 -2.03 -16.60 7.77
N SER A 168 -2.43 -17.81 8.14
CA SER A 168 -1.50 -18.94 8.28
C SER A 168 -0.79 -19.22 6.94
N THR A 169 0.34 -19.94 6.96
CA THR A 169 1.07 -20.28 5.71
C THR A 169 0.15 -20.87 4.63
N ASN A 170 -0.75 -21.78 5.01
CA ASN A 170 -1.70 -22.39 4.08
C ASN A 170 -2.77 -21.39 3.62
N GLY A 171 -3.27 -20.55 4.53
CA GLY A 171 -4.23 -19.50 4.19
C GLY A 171 -3.65 -18.44 3.25
N GLY A 172 -2.41 -18.02 3.49
CA GLY A 172 -1.69 -17.12 2.59
C GLY A 172 -1.45 -17.76 1.22
N TYR A 173 -1.12 -19.05 1.16
CA TYR A 173 -1.04 -19.76 -0.11
C TYR A 173 -2.38 -19.78 -0.87
N GLN A 174 -3.50 -20.00 -0.18
CA GLN A 174 -4.84 -19.91 -0.79
C GLN A 174 -5.09 -18.53 -1.41
N ASN A 175 -4.76 -17.45 -0.68
CA ASN A 175 -4.84 -16.08 -1.22
C ASN A 175 -4.01 -15.93 -2.50
N LEU A 176 -2.80 -16.49 -2.55
CA LEU A 176 -1.94 -16.45 -3.73
C LEU A 176 -2.51 -17.24 -4.92
N VAL A 177 -3.15 -18.39 -4.67
CA VAL A 177 -3.83 -19.18 -5.71
C VAL A 177 -5.03 -18.43 -6.29
N ILE A 178 -5.83 -17.76 -5.45
CA ILE A 178 -6.94 -16.93 -5.91
C ILE A 178 -6.42 -15.72 -6.68
N SER A 179 -5.39 -15.06 -6.16
CA SER A 179 -4.70 -13.94 -6.80
C SER A 179 -4.18 -14.32 -8.20
N GLU A 180 -3.62 -15.52 -8.36
CA GLU A 180 -3.21 -16.01 -9.68
C GLU A 180 -4.39 -16.13 -10.66
N LYS A 181 -5.53 -16.65 -10.22
CA LYS A 181 -6.74 -16.73 -11.07
C LYS A 181 -7.23 -15.34 -11.49
N LEU A 182 -7.22 -14.37 -10.57
CA LEU A 182 -7.55 -12.98 -10.87
C LEU A 182 -6.55 -12.36 -11.85
N GLY A 183 -5.25 -12.59 -11.64
CA GLY A 183 -4.19 -12.12 -12.53
C GLY A 183 -4.29 -12.68 -13.96
N VAL A 184 -4.67 -13.96 -14.11
CA VAL A 184 -4.92 -14.56 -15.43
C VAL A 184 -6.09 -13.87 -16.14
N ARG A 185 -7.18 -13.56 -15.42
CA ARG A 185 -8.33 -12.82 -15.98
C ARG A 185 -7.94 -11.42 -16.41
N MET A 186 -7.21 -10.71 -15.56
CA MET A 186 -6.69 -9.37 -15.83
C MET A 186 -5.78 -9.37 -17.06
N GLN A 187 -4.87 -10.34 -17.17
CA GLN A 187 -4.01 -10.50 -18.34
C GLN A 187 -4.80 -10.78 -19.62
N SER A 188 -5.86 -11.59 -19.55
CA SER A 188 -6.74 -11.88 -20.71
C SER A 188 -7.37 -10.62 -21.27
N ILE A 189 -7.90 -9.76 -20.40
CA ILE A 189 -8.53 -8.48 -20.78
C ILE A 189 -7.48 -7.53 -21.38
N LEU A 190 -6.32 -7.38 -20.72
CA LEU A 190 -5.23 -6.53 -21.21
C LEU A 190 -4.73 -6.97 -22.59
N ASN A 191 -4.66 -8.27 -22.86
CA ASN A 191 -4.22 -8.78 -24.16
C ASN A 191 -5.22 -8.53 -25.29
N GLN A 192 -6.49 -8.29 -24.97
CA GLN A 192 -7.56 -7.99 -25.94
C GLN A 192 -7.83 -6.49 -26.10
N THR A 193 -7.26 -5.68 -25.21
CA THR A 193 -7.42 -4.22 -25.19
C THR A 193 -6.36 -3.55 -26.07
N ASP A 194 -6.73 -2.48 -26.79
CA ASP A 194 -5.75 -1.62 -27.44
C ASP A 194 -4.97 -0.81 -26.39
N ASN A 195 -3.79 -1.32 -26.02
CA ASN A 195 -2.99 -0.72 -24.97
C ASN A 195 -2.25 0.56 -25.38
N ARG A 196 -2.31 0.96 -26.66
CA ARG A 196 -1.74 2.25 -27.13
C ARG A 196 -2.44 3.44 -26.49
N SER A 197 -3.73 3.30 -26.21
CA SER A 197 -4.54 4.35 -25.56
C SER A 197 -4.74 4.10 -24.06
N ASN A 198 -4.29 2.95 -23.54
CA ASN A 198 -4.47 2.58 -22.14
C ASN A 198 -3.24 2.91 -21.31
N SER A 199 -3.20 4.12 -20.75
CA SER A 199 -2.10 4.58 -19.87
C SER A 199 -1.90 3.69 -18.64
N GLU A 200 -2.91 2.94 -18.22
CA GLU A 200 -2.87 2.09 -17.03
C GLU A 200 -2.24 0.71 -17.28
N ALA A 201 -2.18 0.27 -18.54
CA ALA A 201 -1.70 -1.08 -18.89
C ALA A 201 -0.29 -1.39 -18.35
N PRO A 202 0.72 -0.48 -18.43
CA PRO A 202 2.04 -0.71 -17.84
C PRO A 202 1.99 -0.96 -16.32
N ARG A 203 1.19 -0.18 -15.58
CA ARG A 203 1.00 -0.35 -14.12
C ARG A 203 0.40 -1.71 -13.79
N MET A 204 -0.60 -2.12 -14.57
CA MET A 204 -1.28 -3.40 -14.43
C MET A 204 -0.36 -4.60 -14.72
N TYR A 205 0.45 -4.54 -15.79
CA TYR A 205 1.44 -5.60 -16.07
C TYR A 205 2.55 -5.67 -15.00
N ARG A 206 2.97 -4.54 -14.41
CA ARG A 206 3.88 -4.56 -13.25
C ARG A 206 3.27 -5.30 -12.06
N LYS A 207 1.99 -5.04 -11.75
CA LYS A 207 1.27 -5.73 -10.68
C LYS A 207 1.21 -7.24 -10.91
N LEU A 208 0.98 -7.70 -12.14
CA LEU A 208 1.06 -9.13 -12.50
C LEU A 208 2.46 -9.73 -12.28
N SER A 209 3.52 -8.96 -12.56
CA SER A 209 4.89 -9.39 -12.25
C SER A 209 5.11 -9.55 -10.74
N HIS A 210 4.68 -8.57 -9.95
CA HIS A 210 4.82 -8.59 -8.49
C HIS A 210 4.04 -9.76 -7.86
N LEU A 211 2.84 -10.04 -8.35
CA LEU A 211 2.07 -11.24 -8.00
C LEU A 211 2.88 -12.52 -8.20
N HIS A 212 3.50 -12.69 -9.37
CA HIS A 212 4.30 -13.88 -9.65
C HIS A 212 5.58 -13.96 -8.80
N TYR A 213 6.18 -12.83 -8.43
CA TYR A 213 7.25 -12.83 -7.44
C TYR A 213 6.75 -13.31 -6.07
N SER A 214 5.61 -12.82 -5.59
CA SER A 214 5.03 -13.24 -4.31
C SER A 214 4.77 -14.75 -4.27
N ILE A 215 4.22 -15.32 -5.35
CA ILE A 215 4.02 -16.78 -5.46
C ILE A 215 5.35 -17.53 -5.47
N ALA A 216 6.30 -17.12 -6.31
CA ALA A 216 7.61 -17.77 -6.39
C ALA A 216 8.37 -17.71 -5.05
N SER A 217 8.29 -16.58 -4.36
CA SER A 217 8.91 -16.35 -3.05
C SER A 217 8.28 -17.24 -1.97
N HIS A 218 6.94 -17.34 -1.96
CA HIS A 218 6.22 -18.25 -1.06
C HIS A 218 6.66 -19.71 -1.28
N ILE A 219 6.60 -20.19 -2.52
CA ILE A 219 6.98 -21.57 -2.87
C ILE A 219 8.42 -21.86 -2.50
N LYS A 220 9.34 -20.92 -2.75
CA LYS A 220 10.74 -21.06 -2.38
C LYS A 220 10.93 -21.16 -0.86
N LYS A 221 10.15 -20.42 -0.08
CA LYS A 221 10.28 -20.33 1.38
C LYS A 221 9.62 -21.50 2.10
N TYR A 222 8.42 -21.90 1.66
CA TYR A 222 7.58 -22.86 2.38
C TYR A 222 7.36 -24.18 1.62
N GLY A 223 7.72 -24.24 0.34
CA GLY A 223 7.34 -25.33 -0.56
C GLY A 223 5.94 -25.12 -1.15
N GLU A 224 5.56 -25.99 -2.07
CA GLU A 224 4.16 -26.11 -2.49
C GLU A 224 3.41 -26.95 -1.46
N PRO A 225 2.19 -26.57 -1.04
CA PRO A 225 1.37 -27.43 -0.20
C PRO A 225 1.13 -28.76 -0.92
N SER A 226 1.48 -29.87 -0.28
CA SER A 226 0.96 -31.16 -0.69
C SER A 226 -0.53 -31.17 -0.36
N GLU A 227 -1.40 -31.34 -1.35
CA GLU A 227 -2.76 -31.81 -1.08
C GLU A 227 -2.64 -33.03 -0.17
N THR A 228 -3.31 -33.00 0.98
CA THR A 228 -3.15 -33.98 2.04
C THR A 228 -3.36 -35.40 1.52
N GLY A 229 -2.27 -36.15 1.45
CA GLY A 229 -2.23 -37.60 1.31
C GLY A 229 -0.85 -38.06 1.80
N PHE A 230 -0.84 -38.92 2.80
CA PHE A 230 0.34 -39.58 3.39
C PHE A 230 1.58 -39.61 2.46
N THR A 231 2.67 -38.95 2.87
CA THR A 231 3.99 -39.19 2.28
C THR A 231 4.92 -39.78 3.33
N PHE A 232 5.31 -41.03 3.12
CA PHE A 232 6.38 -41.67 3.87
C PHE A 232 7.69 -40.91 3.63
N ASN A 233 8.44 -40.70 4.71
CA ASN A 233 9.81 -40.20 4.67
C ASN A 233 10.69 -41.10 3.80
N ALA A 234 10.92 -40.70 2.55
CA ALA A 234 12.00 -41.18 1.71
C ALA A 234 12.66 -39.99 1.00
N ALA A 235 13.74 -39.51 1.61
CA ALA A 235 14.89 -38.86 0.98
C ALA A 235 14.62 -37.82 -0.14
N SER A 236 14.56 -36.54 0.27
CA SER A 236 15.41 -35.41 -0.18
C SER A 236 15.85 -35.21 -1.65
N THR A 237 15.36 -35.94 -2.65
CA THR A 237 15.89 -35.85 -4.03
C THR A 237 14.82 -35.61 -5.10
N THR A 238 13.53 -35.55 -4.74
CA THR A 238 12.42 -35.34 -5.69
C THR A 238 11.79 -33.94 -5.66
N LYS A 239 12.18 -33.05 -4.72
CA LYS A 239 11.58 -31.70 -4.58
C LYS A 239 11.83 -30.74 -5.75
N ALA A 240 12.80 -31.03 -6.63
CA ALA A 240 13.12 -30.15 -7.76
C ALA A 240 12.25 -30.37 -9.00
N ALA A 241 11.62 -31.54 -9.17
CA ALA A 241 10.96 -31.91 -10.43
C ALA A 241 9.56 -31.27 -10.61
N ASN A 242 8.88 -30.91 -9.51
CA ASN A 242 7.49 -30.45 -9.56
C ASN A 242 7.28 -28.99 -9.15
N SER A 243 8.33 -28.22 -8.82
CA SER A 243 8.13 -26.83 -8.40
C SER A 243 7.73 -25.93 -9.57
N THR A 244 6.53 -25.38 -9.49
CA THR A 244 5.95 -24.36 -10.37
C THR A 244 6.63 -23.00 -10.25
N SER A 245 7.60 -22.82 -9.34
CA SER A 245 8.38 -21.60 -9.16
C SER A 245 9.01 -21.09 -10.46
N HIS A 246 9.52 -21.99 -11.30
CA HIS A 246 10.09 -21.64 -12.61
C HIS A 246 9.03 -21.09 -13.60
N MET A 247 7.77 -21.51 -13.47
CA MET A 247 6.67 -20.98 -14.28
C MET A 247 6.33 -19.56 -13.87
N HIS A 248 6.27 -19.27 -12.57
CA HIS A 248 6.04 -17.90 -12.08
C HIS A 248 7.20 -16.96 -12.45
N TYR A 249 8.46 -17.44 -12.43
CA TYR A 249 9.57 -16.69 -13.01
C TYR A 249 9.31 -16.28 -14.48
N ARG A 250 8.85 -17.22 -15.31
CA ARG A 250 8.54 -16.96 -16.72
C ARG A 250 7.37 -15.99 -16.88
N ARG A 251 6.28 -16.18 -16.12
CA ARG A 251 5.07 -15.35 -16.21
C ARG A 251 5.32 -13.90 -15.77
N GLY A 252 6.02 -13.69 -14.65
CA GLY A 252 6.36 -12.33 -14.21
C GLY A 252 7.32 -11.63 -15.17
N LYS A 253 8.30 -12.35 -15.72
CA LYS A 253 9.16 -11.84 -16.80
C LYS A 253 8.34 -11.40 -18.01
N LEU A 254 7.41 -12.25 -18.48
CA LEU A 254 6.54 -11.93 -19.61
C LEU A 254 5.69 -10.68 -19.35
N ALA A 255 5.20 -10.50 -18.11
CA ALA A 255 4.47 -9.30 -17.73
C ALA A 255 5.35 -8.04 -17.82
N LEU A 256 6.60 -8.07 -17.33
CA LEU A 256 7.53 -6.94 -17.48
C LEU A 256 7.95 -6.70 -18.93
N GLN A 257 8.04 -7.75 -19.76
CA GLN A 257 8.25 -7.57 -21.21
C GLN A 257 7.07 -6.84 -21.85
N LYS A 258 5.83 -7.10 -21.40
CA LYS A 258 4.65 -6.34 -21.82
C LYS A 258 4.68 -4.88 -21.37
N VAL A 259 5.26 -4.57 -20.21
CA VAL A 259 5.48 -3.18 -19.78
C VAL A 259 6.36 -2.43 -20.80
N VAL A 260 7.49 -3.02 -21.19
CA VAL A 260 8.39 -2.45 -22.21
C VAL A 260 7.66 -2.28 -23.54
N GLU A 261 7.00 -3.34 -24.02
CA GLU A 261 6.25 -3.32 -25.30
C GLU A 261 5.18 -2.21 -25.33
N VAL A 262 4.38 -2.07 -24.26
CA VAL A 262 3.32 -1.05 -24.23
C VAL A 262 3.89 0.36 -24.20
N LEU A 263 4.94 0.61 -23.41
CA LEU A 263 5.59 1.92 -23.32
C LEU A 263 6.34 2.32 -24.60
N GLU A 264 6.81 1.35 -25.38
CA GLU A 264 7.39 1.61 -26.71
C GLU A 264 6.31 1.95 -27.76
N LEU A 265 5.09 1.42 -27.60
CA LEU A 265 3.97 1.64 -28.52
C LEU A 265 3.19 2.93 -28.24
N GLN A 266 3.24 3.45 -27.01
CA GLN A 266 2.56 4.68 -26.61
C GLN A 266 3.32 5.91 -27.10
N GLU A 267 2.62 6.77 -27.86
CA GLU A 267 3.14 8.07 -28.28
C GLU A 267 3.47 8.94 -27.06
N ASP A 268 4.51 9.78 -27.17
CA ASP A 268 4.96 10.72 -26.13
C ASP A 268 5.41 10.11 -24.79
N THR A 269 5.65 8.80 -24.73
CA THR A 269 6.20 8.16 -23.52
C THR A 269 7.59 8.74 -23.21
N PRO A 270 7.82 9.27 -21.99
CA PRO A 270 9.13 9.78 -21.61
C PRO A 270 10.22 8.71 -21.73
N VAL A 271 11.35 9.07 -22.34
CA VAL A 271 12.54 8.19 -22.49
C VAL A 271 12.98 7.59 -21.14
N ARG A 272 12.80 8.33 -20.05
CA ARG A 272 13.06 7.86 -18.67
C ARG A 272 12.20 6.65 -18.29
N ASP A 273 10.93 6.64 -18.67
CA ASP A 273 9.97 5.61 -18.28
C ASP A 273 10.20 4.31 -19.07
N GLN A 274 10.54 4.43 -20.36
CA GLN A 274 10.99 3.32 -21.19
C GLN A 274 12.29 2.70 -20.63
N ALA A 275 13.29 3.53 -20.30
CA ALA A 275 14.53 3.06 -19.67
C ALA A 275 14.27 2.36 -18.33
N ASN A 276 13.38 2.92 -17.50
CA ASN A 276 13.04 2.31 -16.22
C ASN A 276 12.36 0.94 -16.39
N ALA A 277 11.49 0.77 -17.39
CA ALA A 277 10.88 -0.53 -17.68
C ALA A 277 11.92 -1.60 -18.12
N ILE A 278 12.92 -1.21 -18.92
CA ILE A 278 14.04 -2.08 -19.26
C ILE A 278 14.87 -2.41 -18.00
N ALA A 279 15.09 -1.44 -17.12
CA ALA A 279 15.79 -1.66 -15.86
C ALA A 279 14.99 -2.55 -14.89
N GLU A 280 13.66 -2.50 -14.88
CA GLU A 280 12.80 -3.40 -14.11
C GLU A 280 12.92 -4.87 -14.57
N LEU A 281 13.13 -5.12 -15.87
CA LEU A 281 13.52 -6.47 -16.33
C LEU A 281 14.86 -6.90 -15.77
N GLY A 282 15.82 -5.96 -15.67
CA GLY A 282 17.11 -6.18 -15.00
C GLY A 282 16.93 -6.53 -13.51
N ASP A 283 16.06 -5.81 -12.81
CA ASP A 283 15.71 -6.07 -11.41
C ASP A 283 15.13 -7.49 -11.25
N TRP A 284 14.21 -7.89 -12.14
CA TRP A 284 13.65 -9.23 -12.16
C TRP A 284 14.73 -10.30 -12.35
N TYR A 285 15.59 -10.16 -13.35
CA TYR A 285 16.71 -11.08 -13.56
C TYR A 285 17.61 -11.16 -12.33
N LEU A 286 17.95 -10.02 -11.72
CA LEU A 286 18.84 -9.94 -10.57
C LEU A 286 18.27 -10.69 -9.36
N VAL A 287 16.99 -10.47 -9.06
CA VAL A 287 16.28 -11.10 -7.94
C VAL A 287 16.21 -12.62 -8.10
N PHE A 288 16.06 -13.12 -9.32
CA PHE A 288 16.07 -14.55 -9.65
C PHE A 288 17.48 -15.12 -9.90
N GLY A 289 18.54 -14.34 -9.66
CA GLY A 289 19.94 -14.78 -9.73
C GLY A 289 20.53 -14.84 -11.14
N GLN A 290 19.82 -14.33 -12.15
CA GLN A 290 20.24 -14.28 -13.56
C GLN A 290 21.14 -13.06 -13.81
N ARG A 291 22.33 -13.07 -13.22
CA ARG A 291 23.25 -11.90 -13.18
C ARG A 291 23.64 -11.37 -14.55
N SER A 292 23.96 -12.25 -15.49
CA SER A 292 24.36 -11.84 -16.84
C SER A 292 23.21 -11.10 -17.55
N SER A 293 21.99 -11.66 -17.50
CA SER A 293 20.80 -11.03 -18.05
C SER A 293 20.46 -9.72 -17.34
N ALA A 294 20.63 -9.66 -16.02
CA ALA A 294 20.43 -8.43 -15.26
C ALA A 294 21.36 -7.31 -15.73
N ASN A 295 22.67 -7.59 -15.79
CA ASN A 295 23.67 -6.62 -16.24
C ASN A 295 23.43 -6.19 -17.69
N GLN A 296 23.06 -7.12 -18.57
CA GLN A 296 22.71 -6.79 -19.95
C GLN A 296 21.49 -5.85 -20.03
N SER A 297 20.43 -6.12 -19.26
CA SER A 297 19.25 -5.24 -19.20
C SER A 297 19.58 -3.87 -18.62
N TYR A 298 20.37 -3.81 -17.56
CA TYR A 298 20.82 -2.54 -16.98
C TYR A 298 21.67 -1.72 -17.93
N LYS A 299 22.62 -2.36 -18.62
CA LYS A 299 23.45 -1.72 -19.65
C LYS A 299 22.59 -1.20 -20.79
N LEU A 300 21.64 -2.00 -21.27
CA LEU A 300 20.70 -1.58 -22.32
C LEU A 300 19.91 -0.33 -21.90
N ALA A 301 19.37 -0.30 -20.69
CA ALA A 301 18.67 0.87 -20.16
C ALA A 301 19.59 2.10 -20.03
N TYR A 302 20.83 1.90 -19.56
CA TYR A 302 21.83 2.96 -19.45
C TYR A 302 22.20 3.55 -20.82
N ASP A 303 22.50 2.70 -21.79
CA ASP A 303 22.87 3.08 -23.16
C ASP A 303 21.69 3.76 -23.88
N PHE A 304 20.45 3.28 -23.64
CA PHE A 304 19.24 3.89 -24.16
C PHE A 304 19.06 5.34 -23.67
N LEU A 305 19.28 5.59 -22.36
CA LEU A 305 19.31 6.96 -21.82
C LEU A 305 20.46 7.80 -22.40
N GLY A 306 21.57 7.16 -22.78
CA GLY A 306 22.73 7.81 -23.39
C GLY A 306 22.45 8.47 -24.75
N GLN A 307 21.34 8.11 -25.39
CA GLN A 307 20.91 8.66 -26.68
C GLN A 307 19.92 9.83 -26.56
N SER A 308 19.56 10.21 -25.32
CA SER A 308 18.63 11.30 -25.04
C SER A 308 19.29 12.68 -25.08
N GLU A 309 18.50 13.75 -25.00
CA GLU A 309 19.01 15.13 -24.93
C GLU A 309 19.78 15.43 -23.63
N GLN A 310 19.48 14.71 -22.54
CA GLN A 310 20.05 14.95 -21.20
C GLN A 310 20.59 13.65 -20.58
N PRO A 311 21.59 13.00 -21.20
CA PRO A 311 22.00 11.64 -20.85
C PRO A 311 22.54 11.55 -19.42
N GLU A 312 23.45 12.45 -19.02
CA GLU A 312 24.06 12.45 -17.68
C GLU A 312 23.02 12.61 -16.57
N GLN A 313 22.04 13.50 -16.76
CA GLN A 313 20.98 13.74 -15.79
C GLN A 313 20.07 12.52 -15.66
N LEU A 314 19.63 11.94 -16.78
CA LEU A 314 18.73 10.79 -16.77
C LEU A 314 19.42 9.51 -16.26
N GLN A 315 20.65 9.25 -16.70
CA GLN A 315 21.45 8.12 -16.20
C GLN A 315 21.76 8.27 -14.70
N GLY A 316 22.13 9.48 -14.26
CA GLY A 316 22.31 9.80 -12.85
C GLY A 316 21.04 9.59 -12.03
N ALA A 317 19.87 10.00 -12.55
CA ALA A 317 18.60 9.83 -11.87
C ALA A 317 18.17 8.36 -11.75
N LEU A 318 18.47 7.51 -12.75
CA LEU A 318 18.04 6.11 -12.75
C LEU A 318 19.05 5.16 -12.08
N PHE A 319 20.35 5.44 -12.22
CA PHE A 319 21.43 4.53 -11.84
C PHE A 319 22.51 5.17 -10.96
N GLY A 320 22.42 6.46 -10.63
CA GLY A 320 23.44 7.18 -9.86
C GLY A 320 23.56 6.72 -8.40
N GLN A 321 22.55 6.04 -7.88
CA GLN A 321 22.52 5.43 -6.55
C GLN A 321 21.89 4.04 -6.58
N ALA A 322 22.23 3.20 -5.61
CA ALA A 322 21.53 1.94 -5.44
C ALA A 322 20.08 2.19 -4.98
N ARG A 323 19.13 1.43 -5.53
CA ARG A 323 17.69 1.60 -5.26
C ARG A 323 17.08 0.26 -4.83
N LEU A 324 16.22 0.27 -3.82
CA LEU A 324 15.46 -0.92 -3.43
C LEU A 324 14.60 -1.41 -4.60
N ILE A 325 14.60 -2.72 -4.85
CA ILE A 325 13.69 -3.34 -5.83
C ILE A 325 12.36 -3.55 -5.11
N GLU A 326 11.38 -2.69 -5.42
CA GLU A 326 10.14 -2.52 -4.64
C GLU A 326 9.38 -3.82 -4.41
N PHE A 327 9.26 -4.70 -5.41
CA PHE A 327 8.55 -5.97 -5.21
C PHE A 327 9.27 -6.96 -4.28
N THR A 328 10.52 -6.70 -3.91
CA THR A 328 11.23 -7.47 -2.87
C THR A 328 11.04 -6.90 -1.46
N ASP A 329 10.34 -5.77 -1.34
CA ASP A 329 10.01 -5.16 -0.07
C ASP A 329 8.85 -5.92 0.60
N ILE A 330 9.21 -6.96 1.34
CA ILE A 330 8.27 -7.79 2.11
C ILE A 330 7.71 -7.00 3.32
N SER A 331 8.35 -5.90 3.72
CA SER A 331 7.96 -5.08 4.88
C SER A 331 6.87 -4.05 4.59
N ASN A 332 6.63 -3.66 3.33
CA ASN A 332 5.71 -2.56 3.00
C ASN A 332 4.27 -2.98 2.67
N THR A 333 3.96 -4.27 2.61
CA THR A 333 2.59 -4.75 2.33
C THR A 333 1.73 -4.92 3.58
N ALA A 334 2.27 -4.75 4.78
CA ALA A 334 1.50 -4.79 6.02
C ALA A 334 1.93 -3.63 6.95
N ARG A 335 1.03 -2.65 7.10
CA ARG A 335 1.07 -1.50 8.03
C ARG A 335 1.97 -0.33 7.64
N GLN A 336 1.38 0.60 6.90
CA GLN A 336 1.60 2.04 7.13
C GLN A 336 0.81 2.54 8.36
N GLU A 337 0.91 1.85 9.50
CA GLU A 337 0.67 2.56 10.76
C GLU A 337 1.94 3.36 11.05
N LYS A 338 1.92 4.63 10.64
CA LYS A 338 2.90 5.63 11.07
C LYS A 338 2.89 5.70 12.59
N LEU A 339 3.71 4.89 13.24
CA LEU A 339 4.04 4.97 14.65
C LEU A 339 5.55 5.17 14.75
N ALA A 340 5.99 6.36 14.34
CA ALA A 340 7.36 6.80 14.46
C ALA A 340 7.59 7.34 15.87
N ASP A 341 8.20 6.55 16.75
CA ASP A 341 8.92 7.11 17.91
C ASP A 341 10.44 6.95 17.79
N ARG A 342 10.96 5.99 16.99
CA ARG A 342 12.41 5.78 16.79
C ARG A 342 12.75 5.17 15.41
N ALA A 343 13.12 6.00 14.43
CA ALA A 343 13.78 5.52 13.22
C ALA A 343 15.28 5.27 13.51
N LEU A 344 15.79 4.11 13.09
CA LEU A 344 17.21 3.78 13.18
C LEU A 344 17.90 4.16 11.87
N GLU A 345 19.08 4.75 11.94
CA GLU A 345 19.88 5.00 10.75
C GLU A 345 20.73 3.77 10.42
N ILE A 346 20.60 3.24 9.20
CA ILE A 346 21.32 2.03 8.77
C ILE A 346 22.36 2.41 7.71
N SER A 347 23.57 1.88 7.86
CA SER A 347 24.61 1.88 6.82
C SER A 347 24.78 0.49 6.25
N MET A 348 24.90 0.37 4.92
CA MET A 348 25.21 -0.90 4.28
C MET A 348 25.90 -0.71 2.92
N THR A 349 26.67 -1.70 2.51
CA THR A 349 27.24 -1.79 1.16
C THR A 349 26.33 -2.62 0.27
N ILE A 350 25.80 -2.00 -0.79
CA ILE A 350 25.15 -2.71 -1.89
C ILE A 350 26.23 -3.21 -2.85
N THR A 351 26.31 -4.53 -3.00
CA THR A 351 27.22 -5.18 -3.97
C THR A 351 26.77 -4.96 -5.41
N THR A 352 27.67 -5.25 -6.37
CA THR A 352 27.35 -5.28 -7.81
C THR A 352 26.20 -6.24 -8.17
N ASN A 353 25.93 -7.22 -7.31
CA ASN A 353 24.83 -8.18 -7.46
C ASN A 353 23.55 -7.75 -6.70
N GLY A 354 23.48 -6.50 -6.23
CA GLY A 354 22.31 -5.97 -5.53
C GLY A 354 22.05 -6.56 -4.14
N THR A 355 23.04 -7.24 -3.56
CA THR A 355 22.93 -7.80 -2.21
C THR A 355 23.50 -6.84 -1.16
N PRO A 356 22.75 -6.57 -0.06
CA PRO A 356 23.27 -5.84 1.09
C PRO A 356 24.36 -6.61 1.84
N ARG A 357 25.45 -5.92 2.20
CA ARG A 357 26.55 -6.41 3.03
C ARG A 357 27.00 -5.34 4.01
N ASN A 358 27.81 -5.73 4.99
CA ASN A 358 28.39 -4.81 6.00
C ASN A 358 27.31 -3.92 6.64
N ILE A 359 26.20 -4.55 7.05
CA ILE A 359 25.05 -3.85 7.62
C ILE A 359 25.41 -3.42 9.04
N GLU A 360 25.30 -2.12 9.29
CA GLU A 360 25.59 -1.47 10.56
C GLU A 360 24.45 -0.53 10.94
N ILE A 361 24.15 -0.44 12.24
CA ILE A 361 23.23 0.56 12.78
C ILE A 361 24.10 1.73 13.23
N ILE A 362 23.87 2.90 12.67
CA ILE A 362 24.55 4.13 13.03
C ILE A 362 23.97 4.62 14.36
N ASN A 363 24.83 4.90 15.33
CA ASN A 363 24.44 5.36 16.68
C ASN A 363 23.31 4.52 17.31
N PRO A 364 23.51 3.20 17.48
CA PRO A 364 22.46 2.34 17.99
C PRO A 364 22.05 2.76 19.42
N PRO A 365 20.76 2.75 19.77
CA PRO A 365 20.32 2.95 21.15
C PRO A 365 20.99 1.96 22.10
N GLU A 366 21.40 2.43 23.29
CA GLU A 366 22.06 1.58 24.29
C GLU A 366 21.17 0.40 24.75
N ASP A 367 19.85 0.61 24.71
CA ASP A 367 18.80 -0.33 25.07
C ASP A 367 18.31 -1.21 23.90
N LEU A 368 18.98 -1.17 22.73
CA LEU A 368 18.52 -1.93 21.57
C LEU A 368 18.66 -3.44 21.80
N ASP A 369 17.51 -4.11 21.90
CA ASP A 369 17.46 -5.56 22.08
C ASP A 369 18.14 -6.34 20.94
N LYS A 370 18.80 -7.45 21.30
CA LYS A 370 19.55 -8.29 20.37
C LYS A 370 18.63 -9.01 19.37
N ASN A 371 17.44 -9.41 19.78
CA ASN A 371 16.48 -10.07 18.88
C ASN A 371 15.89 -9.07 17.90
N VAL A 372 15.59 -7.85 18.36
CA VAL A 372 15.19 -6.73 17.48
C VAL A 372 16.28 -6.46 16.44
N ARG A 373 17.54 -6.29 16.87
CA ARG A 373 18.68 -6.11 15.95
C ARG A 373 18.82 -7.26 14.95
N ARG A 374 18.68 -8.51 15.40
CA ARG A 374 18.76 -9.69 14.53
C ARG A 374 17.63 -9.70 13.49
N THR A 375 16.43 -9.29 13.87
CA THR A 375 15.27 -9.21 12.98
C THR A 375 15.49 -8.14 11.90
N ILE A 376 15.87 -6.93 12.29
CA ILE A 376 16.24 -5.85 11.35
C ILE A 376 17.26 -6.35 10.31
N PHE A 377 18.34 -6.98 10.78
CA PHE A 377 19.39 -7.49 9.91
C PHE A 377 18.95 -8.66 9.03
N LYS A 378 17.96 -9.44 9.45
CA LYS A 378 17.38 -10.52 8.64
C LYS A 378 16.51 -9.93 7.53
N ASP A 379 15.72 -8.91 7.85
CA ASP A 379 14.81 -8.26 6.93
C ASP A 379 15.58 -7.51 5.83
N ILE A 380 16.60 -6.73 6.20
CA ILE A 380 17.47 -6.05 5.23
C ILE A 380 18.17 -7.05 4.30
N ARG A 381 18.62 -8.20 4.81
CA ARG A 381 19.28 -9.23 3.96
C ARG A 381 18.31 -9.92 2.99
N ALA A 382 17.01 -9.90 3.27
CA ALA A 382 15.99 -10.44 2.39
C ALA A 382 15.76 -9.53 1.16
N GLN A 383 15.98 -8.22 1.31
CA GLN A 383 15.79 -7.23 0.25
C GLN A 383 16.84 -7.35 -0.85
N ARG A 384 16.49 -6.84 -2.04
CA ARG A 384 17.40 -6.71 -3.18
C ARG A 384 17.38 -5.30 -3.73
N TYR A 385 18.51 -4.88 -4.25
CA TYR A 385 18.74 -3.51 -4.72
C TYR A 385 19.20 -3.54 -6.16
N ARG A 386 18.66 -2.64 -6.98
CA ARG A 386 19.29 -2.25 -8.24
C ARG A 386 20.63 -1.60 -7.88
N PRO A 387 21.78 -2.09 -8.40
CA PRO A 387 23.08 -1.51 -8.09
C PRO A 387 23.24 -0.14 -8.75
N LYS A 388 24.13 0.68 -8.18
CA LYS A 388 24.64 1.88 -8.86
C LYS A 388 25.41 1.46 -10.12
N LEU A 389 25.24 2.19 -11.22
CA LEU A 389 26.06 1.99 -12.42
C LEU A 389 27.04 3.16 -12.63
N VAL A 390 28.18 2.84 -13.22
CA VAL A 390 29.15 3.80 -13.77
C VAL A 390 29.58 3.26 -15.13
N GLU A 391 29.47 4.08 -16.19
CA GLU A 391 29.74 3.66 -17.57
C GLU A 391 28.96 2.38 -17.98
N GLY A 392 27.72 2.27 -17.52
CA GLY A 392 26.84 1.11 -17.77
C GLY A 392 27.21 -0.16 -17.03
N GLU A 393 28.22 -0.14 -16.16
CA GLU A 393 28.66 -1.30 -15.38
C GLU A 393 28.30 -1.15 -13.89
N PRO A 394 27.81 -2.22 -13.22
CA PRO A 394 27.42 -2.15 -11.82
C PRO A 394 28.63 -2.06 -10.90
N ILE A 395 28.57 -1.15 -9.94
CA ILE A 395 29.60 -0.96 -8.91
C ILE A 395 29.04 -1.18 -7.50
N GLY A 396 29.92 -1.59 -6.59
CA GLY A 396 29.60 -1.62 -5.16
C GLY A 396 29.46 -0.19 -4.62
N THR A 397 28.42 0.08 -3.85
CA THR A 397 28.18 1.42 -3.28
C THR A 397 27.68 1.32 -1.84
N THR A 398 28.12 2.23 -0.98
CA THR A 398 27.60 2.35 0.39
C THR A 398 26.44 3.31 0.40
N ILE A 399 25.33 2.91 1.03
CA ILE A 399 24.15 3.74 1.21
C ILE A 399 23.79 3.84 2.70
N GLN A 400 23.15 4.94 3.05
CA GLN A 400 22.57 5.18 4.38
C GLN A 400 21.10 5.54 4.22
N PHE A 401 20.25 5.02 5.09
CA PHE A 401 18.82 5.27 5.04
C PHE A 401 18.17 5.09 6.42
N PRO A 402 17.05 5.79 6.69
CA PRO A 402 16.26 5.55 7.88
C PRO A 402 15.49 4.22 7.76
N TYR A 403 15.54 3.41 8.81
CA TYR A 403 14.80 2.16 8.96
C TYR A 403 13.79 2.30 10.10
N GLU A 404 12.51 2.10 9.78
CA GLU A 404 11.43 2.15 10.76
C GLU A 404 11.23 0.76 11.41
N ILE A 405 11.20 0.73 12.74
CA ILE A 405 10.93 -0.51 13.49
C ILE A 405 9.41 -0.68 13.60
N SER A 406 8.86 -1.76 13.03
CA SER A 406 7.46 -2.13 13.27
C SER A 406 7.29 -2.70 14.68
N ARG A 407 6.28 -2.26 15.45
CA ARG A 407 5.97 -2.76 16.81
C ARG A 407 5.83 -4.28 16.93
N THR A 408 5.50 -4.98 15.84
CA THR A 408 5.44 -6.46 15.79
C THR A 408 6.79 -7.14 16.05
N VAL A 409 7.90 -6.43 15.92
CA VAL A 409 9.24 -6.93 16.25
C VAL A 409 9.51 -6.89 17.76
N GLU A 410 8.82 -6.02 18.51
CA GLU A 410 8.97 -5.91 19.97
C GLU A 410 8.19 -6.99 20.74
N THR A 411 7.14 -7.57 20.15
CA THR A 411 6.22 -8.49 20.86
C THR A 411 6.41 -9.97 20.55
N ARG A 412 7.50 -10.37 19.87
CA ARG A 412 7.83 -11.80 19.67
C ARG A 412 8.72 -12.30 20.81
N ASP A 413 8.11 -12.47 21.97
CA ASP A 413 8.60 -13.35 23.04
C ASP A 413 8.12 -14.80 22.82
#